data_AF-A0A7L1IJN5-F1
#
_entry.id   AF-A0A7L1IJN5-F1
#
_cell.length_a   1.000
_cell.length_b   1.000
_cell.length_c   1.000
_cell.angle_alpha   90.00
_cell.angle_beta   90.00
_cell.angle_gamma   90.00
#
_symmetry.space_group_name_H-M   'P 1'
#
loop_
_entity.id
_entity.type
_entity.pdbx_description
1 polymer ?
#
loop_
_entity_poly.entity_id
_entity_poly.type
_entity_poly.pdbx_seq_one_letter_code
_entity_poly.pdbx_strand_id
1 'polypeptide(L)'
;KPEPHPRYRTANQTYGSRAPTVHEVPTSFHVTSHVFSNTLAQHGMYRDNGLNTSLEKSHVTGPGNFITASDHLNFHPSYNPSGPSHC
;
A
#
# COMPACT_ATOMS: atom_id res chain seq x y z
N LYS A 1 13.28 -44.55 19.33
CA LYS A 1 14.55 -44.00 19.89
C LYS A 1 14.92 -44.86 21.08
N PRO A 2 16.14 -45.42 21.18
CA PRO A 2 16.52 -46.27 22.30
C PRO A 2 16.47 -45.48 23.62
N GLU A 3 16.03 -46.11 24.69
CA GLU A 3 15.91 -45.47 26.00
C GLU A 3 17.31 -45.17 26.55
N PRO A 4 17.60 -43.92 26.99
CA PRO A 4 18.89 -43.58 27.58
C PRO A 4 19.13 -44.35 28.88
N HIS A 5 20.37 -44.82 29.06
CA HIS A 5 20.78 -45.54 30.25
C HIS A 5 20.51 -44.72 31.54
N PRO A 6 19.90 -45.31 32.60
CA PRO A 6 19.46 -44.56 33.78
C PRO A 6 20.55 -43.76 34.51
N ARG A 7 21.82 -44.23 34.50
CA ARG A 7 22.96 -43.52 35.12
C ARG A 7 23.59 -42.43 34.24
N TYR A 8 23.29 -42.40 32.95
CA TYR A 8 23.92 -41.46 32.00
C TYR A 8 22.86 -40.50 31.47
N ARG A 9 22.33 -39.68 32.37
CA ARG A 9 21.34 -38.64 32.06
C ARG A 9 21.95 -37.25 32.13
N THR A 10 21.61 -36.40 31.16
CA THR A 10 22.02 -34.99 31.14
C THR A 10 20.79 -34.09 31.29
N ALA A 11 20.96 -32.87 31.77
CA ALA A 11 19.84 -31.93 31.96
C ALA A 11 19.08 -31.63 30.66
N ASN A 12 19.79 -31.59 29.53
CA ASN A 12 19.20 -31.36 28.21
C ASN A 12 18.29 -32.52 27.76
N GLN A 13 18.47 -33.73 28.29
CA GLN A 13 17.59 -34.86 27.99
C GLN A 13 16.19 -34.69 28.59
N THR A 14 16.00 -33.78 29.54
CA THR A 14 14.68 -33.49 30.14
C THR A 14 13.75 -32.78 29.15
N TYR A 15 14.29 -31.88 28.32
CA TYR A 15 13.49 -31.16 27.34
C TYR A 15 12.97 -32.12 26.25
N GLY A 16 11.66 -32.16 26.03
CA GLY A 16 11.02 -33.09 25.09
C GLY A 16 11.00 -34.56 25.55
N SER A 17 11.38 -34.87 26.79
CA SER A 17 11.33 -36.24 27.34
C SER A 17 9.91 -36.74 27.63
N ARG A 18 8.97 -35.82 27.82
CA ARG A 18 7.58 -36.12 28.18
C ARG A 18 6.69 -35.89 26.96
N ALA A 19 5.78 -36.82 26.72
CA ALA A 19 4.76 -36.66 25.69
C ALA A 19 3.73 -35.62 26.14
N PRO A 20 3.23 -34.77 25.21
CA PRO A 20 2.17 -33.82 25.51
C PRO A 20 0.86 -34.55 25.86
N THR A 21 0.07 -33.93 26.73
CA THR A 21 -1.21 -34.43 27.23
C THR A 21 -2.34 -33.44 26.92
N VAL A 22 -3.58 -33.91 26.99
CA VAL A 22 -4.77 -33.09 26.71
C VAL A 22 -4.95 -31.92 27.68
N HIS A 23 -4.30 -31.95 28.84
CA HIS A 23 -4.34 -30.90 29.85
C HIS A 23 -3.26 -29.83 29.67
N GLU A 24 -2.32 -30.05 28.75
CA GLU A 24 -1.25 -29.10 28.41
C GLU A 24 -1.58 -28.28 27.17
N VAL A 25 -2.55 -28.73 26.36
CA VAL A 25 -2.99 -28.00 25.16
C VAL A 25 -4.03 -26.93 25.50
N PRO A 26 -3.98 -25.76 24.85
CA PRO A 26 -4.99 -24.72 25.06
C PRO A 26 -6.35 -25.17 24.48
N THR A 27 -7.43 -24.75 25.12
CA THR A 27 -8.81 -25.05 24.66
C THR A 27 -9.18 -24.34 23.37
N SER A 28 -8.55 -23.22 23.07
CA SER A 28 -8.71 -22.48 21.82
C SER A 28 -7.41 -21.81 21.43
N PHE A 29 -7.17 -21.69 20.12
CA PHE A 29 -6.00 -21.02 19.57
C PHE A 29 -6.43 -20.11 18.42
N HIS A 30 -6.24 -18.81 18.60
CA HIS A 30 -6.67 -17.78 17.65
C HIS A 30 -5.45 -17.26 16.89
N VAL A 31 -5.19 -17.86 15.73
CA VAL A 31 -4.10 -17.43 14.85
C VAL A 31 -4.50 -16.24 13.99
N THR A 32 -3.59 -15.29 13.87
CA THR A 32 -3.67 -14.25 12.85
C THR A 32 -3.26 -14.80 11.50
N SER A 33 -4.17 -14.76 10.53
CA SER A 33 -3.85 -15.14 9.15
C SER A 33 -2.94 -14.09 8.50
N HIS A 34 -1.80 -14.53 8.01
CA HIS A 34 -0.88 -13.69 7.23
C HIS A 34 -1.01 -13.88 5.71
N VAL A 35 -2.07 -14.57 5.25
CA VAL A 35 -2.25 -14.89 3.81
C VAL A 35 -2.21 -13.64 2.93
N PHE A 36 -2.99 -12.62 3.29
CA PHE A 36 -3.02 -11.35 2.54
C PHE A 36 -1.66 -10.65 2.51
N SER A 37 -1.01 -10.51 3.67
CA SER A 37 0.29 -9.84 3.77
C SER A 37 1.38 -10.61 3.01
N ASN A 38 1.36 -11.95 3.07
CA ASN A 38 2.30 -12.79 2.33
C ASN A 38 2.13 -12.64 0.81
N THR A 39 0.88 -12.55 0.32
CA THR A 39 0.65 -12.30 -1.10
C THR A 39 1.19 -10.94 -1.54
N LEU A 40 0.97 -9.89 -0.74
CA LEU A 40 1.45 -8.55 -1.08
C LEU A 40 2.97 -8.43 -0.98
N ALA A 41 3.59 -9.07 0.02
CA ALA A 41 5.03 -9.02 0.26
C ALA A 41 5.86 -9.53 -0.92
N GLN A 42 5.32 -10.44 -1.74
CA GLN A 42 5.99 -10.93 -2.95
C GLN A 42 6.26 -9.84 -3.99
N HIS A 43 5.44 -8.78 -4.01
CA HIS A 43 5.52 -7.72 -5.00
C HIS A 43 6.44 -6.56 -4.57
N GLY A 44 6.99 -6.60 -3.35
CA GLY A 44 7.94 -5.60 -2.86
C GLY A 44 7.31 -4.23 -2.60
N MET A 45 8.16 -3.20 -2.57
CA MET A 45 7.72 -1.83 -2.29
C MET A 45 7.04 -1.21 -3.52
N TYR A 46 5.88 -0.60 -3.31
CA TYR A 46 5.19 0.16 -4.35
C TYR A 46 6.07 1.32 -4.85
N ARG A 47 6.06 1.54 -6.17
CA ARG A 47 6.69 2.69 -6.82
C ARG A 47 5.68 3.38 -7.71
N ASP A 48 5.52 4.68 -7.52
CA ASP A 48 4.72 5.50 -8.42
C ASP A 48 5.56 5.85 -9.66
N ASN A 49 5.10 5.44 -10.83
CA ASN A 49 5.67 5.80 -12.13
C ASN A 49 4.67 6.58 -13.00
N GLY A 50 3.58 7.08 -12.41
CA GLY A 50 2.58 7.88 -13.12
C GLY A 50 3.09 9.28 -13.45
N LEU A 51 2.61 9.84 -14.56
CA LEU A 51 2.80 11.25 -14.89
C LEU A 51 1.61 12.06 -14.37
N ASN A 52 1.88 13.22 -13.78
CA ASN A 52 0.80 14.16 -13.47
C ASN A 52 0.24 14.76 -14.75
N THR A 53 -1.02 14.44 -15.05
CA THR A 53 -1.75 14.92 -16.23
C THR A 53 -2.92 15.84 -15.83
N SER A 54 -2.99 16.26 -14.56
CA SER A 54 -4.03 17.18 -14.12
C SER A 54 -3.85 18.51 -14.85
N LEU A 55 -4.87 18.91 -15.62
CA LEU A 55 -4.96 20.27 -16.13
C LEU A 55 -5.29 21.21 -14.97
N GLU A 56 -4.76 22.43 -15.05
CA GLU A 56 -5.11 23.50 -14.13
C GLU A 56 -6.63 23.70 -14.14
N LYS A 57 -7.24 23.65 -12.95
CA LYS A 57 -8.64 24.01 -12.74
C LYS A 57 -8.66 25.39 -12.11
N SER A 58 -8.61 26.46 -12.90
CA SER A 58 -8.85 27.78 -12.33
C SER A 58 -10.34 27.95 -12.00
N HIS A 59 -10.62 28.56 -10.85
CA HIS A 59 -11.97 28.87 -10.39
C HIS A 59 -12.69 29.88 -11.31
N VAL A 60 -11.95 30.63 -12.12
CA VAL A 60 -12.46 31.65 -13.06
C VAL A 60 -12.35 31.18 -14.52
N THR A 61 -11.72 30.02 -14.73
CA THR A 61 -11.37 29.51 -16.05
C THR A 61 -12.21 28.28 -16.34
N GLY A 62 -13.45 28.51 -16.79
CA GLY A 62 -14.28 27.46 -17.36
C GLY A 62 -13.61 26.82 -18.59
N PRO A 63 -14.18 25.73 -19.15
CA PRO A 63 -13.60 24.98 -20.27
C PRO A 63 -13.26 25.78 -21.55
N GLY A 64 -13.59 27.07 -21.62
CA GLY A 64 -13.21 27.99 -22.70
C GLY A 64 -12.00 28.90 -22.42
N ASN A 65 -11.38 28.84 -21.23
CA ASN A 65 -10.35 29.82 -20.82
C ASN A 65 -8.97 29.15 -20.54
N PHE A 66 -8.78 27.89 -20.95
CA PHE A 66 -7.46 27.25 -20.88
C PHE A 66 -6.41 28.16 -21.53
N ILE A 67 -5.36 28.52 -20.78
CA ILE A 67 -4.21 29.25 -21.33
C ILE A 67 -3.44 28.26 -22.21
N THR A 68 -3.93 28.04 -23.42
CA THR A 68 -3.16 27.40 -24.49
C THR A 68 -2.01 28.32 -24.86
N ALA A 69 -0.88 27.76 -25.32
CA ALA A 69 0.16 28.55 -25.97
C ALA A 69 -0.52 29.49 -26.98
N SER A 70 -0.40 30.80 -26.74
CA SER A 70 -1.23 31.83 -27.33
C SER A 70 -1.42 31.63 -28.83
N ASP A 71 -2.61 31.24 -29.28
CA ASP A 71 -2.96 31.38 -30.68
C ASP A 71 -3.13 32.88 -30.93
N HIS A 72 -2.11 33.50 -31.54
CA HIS A 72 -2.07 34.93 -31.82
C HIS A 72 -3.24 35.41 -32.70
N LEU A 73 -4.03 34.48 -33.27
CA LEU A 73 -5.18 34.77 -34.11
C LEU A 73 -6.52 34.38 -33.46
N ASN A 74 -6.52 33.63 -32.36
CA ASN A 74 -7.73 33.31 -31.57
C ASN A 74 -7.69 34.02 -30.22
N PHE A 75 -8.07 35.29 -30.25
CA PHE A 75 -8.30 36.05 -29.03
C PHE A 75 -9.51 35.47 -28.29
N HIS A 76 -9.41 35.37 -26.95
CA HIS A 76 -10.52 34.92 -26.11
C HIS A 76 -11.77 35.80 -26.35
N PRO A 77 -13.01 35.27 -26.32
CA PRO A 77 -14.22 36.05 -26.63
C PRO A 77 -14.44 37.31 -25.79
N SER A 78 -13.82 37.40 -24.61
CA SER A 78 -13.82 38.61 -23.78
C SER A 78 -12.92 39.73 -24.31
N TYR A 79 -12.01 39.43 -25.24
CA TYR A 79 -11.12 40.39 -25.86
C TYR A 79 -11.88 41.22 -26.90
N ASN A 80 -12.15 42.48 -26.55
CA ASN A 80 -12.73 43.45 -27.45
C ASN A 80 -11.60 44.36 -27.97
N PRO A 81 -11.21 44.27 -29.25
CA PRO A 81 -10.18 45.16 -29.82
C PRO A 81 -10.68 46.61 -29.97
N SER A 82 -11.98 46.85 -29.81
CA SER A 82 -12.65 48.14 -30.00
C SER A 82 -13.17 48.75 -28.71
N GLY A 83 -12.86 48.18 -27.54
CA GLY A 83 -13.36 48.66 -26.25
C GLY A 83 -12.77 47.90 -25.06
N PRO A 84 -13.16 48.23 -23.82
CA PRO A 84 -12.67 47.50 -22.65
C PRO A 84 -13.14 46.05 -22.72
N SER A 85 -12.20 45.11 -22.58
CA SER A 85 -12.49 43.68 -22.44
C SER A 85 -13.20 43.43 -21.10
N HIS A 86 -14.32 42.70 -21.14
CA HIS A 86 -15.12 42.40 -19.95
C HIS A 86 -14.81 40.98 -19.47
N CYS A 87 -14.53 40.85 -18.17
CA CYS A 87 -14.25 39.58 -17.50
C CYS A 87 -15.47 38.66 -17.42
#